data_AF-A0A957FUR5-F1
#
_entry.id   AF-A0A957FUR5-F1
#
_cell.length_a   1.000
_cell.length_b   1.000
_cell.length_c   1.000
_cell.angle_alpha   90.00
_cell.angle_beta   90.00
_cell.angle_gamma   90.00
#
_symmetry.space_group_name_H-M   'P 1'
#
loop_
_entity.id
_entity.type
_entity.pdbx_description
1 polymer ?
#
loop_
_entity_poly.entity_id
_entity_poly.type
_entity_poly.pdbx_seq_one_letter_code
_entity_poly.pdbx_strand_id
1 'polypeptide(L)'
;MKKLLVLCLLVLVGCTAVLPTQPPTPATFDRHQMLSDITTQVILPQHEALVVALGELDTAVKQFTADPNPTTLSQAQAAWQTANLTYLHTTPFNIGPVQDSLLHN
;
A
#
# COMPACT_ATOMS: atom_id res chain seq x y z
N MET A 1 -48.12 -3.17 7.95
CA MET A 1 -47.27 -2.48 8.96
C MET A 1 -46.86 -3.36 10.15
N LYS A 2 -47.69 -4.32 10.59
CA LYS A 2 -47.37 -5.24 11.71
C LYS A 2 -46.22 -6.23 11.41
N LYS A 3 -46.04 -6.63 10.14
CA LYS A 3 -44.94 -7.51 9.69
C LYS A 3 -43.58 -6.79 9.60
N LEU A 4 -43.58 -5.46 9.45
CA LEU A 4 -42.35 -4.66 9.42
C LEU A 4 -41.79 -4.42 10.84
N LEU A 5 -42.68 -4.36 11.83
CA LEU A 5 -42.33 -4.22 13.25
C LEU A 5 -41.73 -5.50 13.86
N VAL A 6 -42.14 -6.68 13.36
CA VAL A 6 -41.60 -7.99 13.81
C VAL A 6 -40.18 -8.24 13.28
N LEU A 7 -39.84 -7.74 12.09
CA LEU A 7 -38.51 -7.92 11.49
C LEU A 7 -37.44 -7.08 12.21
N CYS A 8 -37.80 -5.89 12.69
CA CYS A 8 -36.87 -5.02 13.43
C CYS A 8 -36.56 -5.55 14.85
N LEU A 9 -37.53 -6.24 15.46
CA LEU A 9 -37.37 -6.82 16.80
C LEU A 9 -36.43 -8.04 16.81
N LEU A 10 -36.26 -8.74 15.68
CA LEU A 10 -35.38 -9.91 15.56
C LEU A 10 -33.89 -9.54 15.51
N VAL A 11 -33.55 -8.32 15.12
CA VAL A 11 -32.15 -7.84 15.01
C VAL A 11 -31.55 -7.52 16.38
N LEU A 12 -32.40 -7.22 17.38
CA LEU A 12 -31.97 -6.80 18.72
C LEU A 12 -31.67 -7.95 19.69
N VAL A 13 -32.06 -9.19 19.38
CA VAL A 13 -31.89 -10.37 20.27
C VAL A 13 -30.59 -11.13 19.98
N GLY A 14 -29.82 -10.75 18.96
CA GLY A 14 -28.56 -11.41 18.60
C GLY A 14 -27.38 -11.17 19.56
N CYS A 15 -27.56 -10.39 20.64
CA CYS A 15 -26.48 -9.92 21.49
C CYS A 15 -26.62 -10.32 22.97
N THR A 16 -26.89 -11.60 23.27
CA THR A 16 -26.57 -12.18 24.59
C THR A 16 -26.14 -13.65 24.48
N ALA A 17 -25.16 -13.96 23.63
CA ALA A 17 -24.41 -15.19 23.75
C ALA A 17 -23.23 -14.91 24.70
N VAL A 18 -23.39 -15.23 25.99
CA VAL A 18 -22.26 -15.23 26.92
C VAL A 18 -21.40 -16.43 26.55
N LEU A 19 -20.32 -16.18 25.83
CA LEU A 19 -19.31 -17.19 25.50
C LEU A 19 -18.62 -17.65 26.79
N PRO A 20 -18.23 -18.94 26.91
CA PRO A 20 -17.43 -19.38 28.04
C PRO A 20 -16.16 -18.54 28.11
N THR A 21 -15.97 -17.83 29.23
CA THR A 21 -14.77 -17.06 29.52
C THR A 21 -13.63 -18.03 29.80
N GLN A 22 -13.01 -18.57 28.75
CA GLN A 22 -11.61 -18.92 28.83
C GLN A 22 -10.86 -17.61 29.11
N PRO A 23 -9.99 -17.54 30.14
CA PRO A 23 -9.06 -16.43 30.22
C PRO A 23 -8.34 -16.38 28.87
N PRO A 24 -8.34 -15.24 28.16
CA PRO A 24 -7.59 -15.14 26.92
C PRO A 24 -6.16 -15.46 27.29
N THR A 25 -5.63 -16.58 26.78
CA THR A 25 -4.19 -16.79 26.74
C THR A 25 -3.64 -15.53 26.08
N PRO A 26 -2.77 -14.75 26.75
CA PRO A 26 -2.21 -13.56 26.12
C PRO A 26 -1.55 -14.05 24.84
N ALA A 27 -2.10 -13.66 23.68
CA ALA A 27 -1.42 -13.91 22.43
C ALA A 27 -0.07 -13.19 22.57
N THR A 28 1.01 -13.94 22.70
CA THR A 28 2.36 -13.38 22.75
C THR A 28 2.60 -12.78 21.37
N PHE A 29 2.49 -11.46 21.29
CA PHE A 29 2.68 -10.75 20.04
C PHE A 29 4.14 -10.83 19.61
N ASP A 30 4.40 -11.55 18.52
CA ASP A 30 5.74 -11.67 17.97
C ASP A 30 6.10 -10.39 17.18
N ARG A 31 6.77 -9.47 17.87
CA ARG A 31 7.25 -8.22 17.29
C ARG A 31 8.30 -8.44 16.21
N HIS A 32 9.10 -9.50 16.33
CA HIS A 32 10.13 -9.81 15.34
C HIS A 32 9.48 -10.24 14.04
N GLN A 33 8.49 -11.14 14.11
CA GLN A 33 7.71 -11.54 12.94
C GLN A 33 6.99 -10.34 12.30
N MET A 34 6.35 -9.47 13.09
CA MET A 34 5.72 -8.25 12.58
C MET A 34 6.71 -7.39 11.78
N LEU A 35 7.90 -7.12 12.32
CA LEU A 35 8.91 -6.30 11.65
C LEU A 35 9.47 -6.98 10.38
N SER A 36 9.66 -8.30 10.44
CA SER A 36 10.05 -9.10 9.28
C SER A 36 9.01 -9.01 8.16
N ASP A 37 7.72 -9.13 8.50
CA ASP A 37 6.63 -9.05 7.54
C ASP A 37 6.48 -7.63 6.97
N ILE A 38 6.58 -6.59 7.80
CA ILE A 38 6.58 -5.20 7.31
C ILE A 38 7.73 -4.99 6.30
N THR A 39 8.92 -5.49 6.62
CA THR A 39 10.09 -5.32 5.74
C THR A 39 9.93 -6.07 4.43
N THR A 40 9.56 -7.35 4.50
CA THR A 40 9.58 -8.25 3.33
C THR A 40 8.32 -8.18 2.49
N GLN A 41 7.16 -7.85 3.07
CA GLN A 41 5.87 -7.84 2.39
C GLN A 41 5.36 -6.45 2.05
N VAL A 42 5.91 -5.40 2.69
CA VAL A 42 5.45 -4.01 2.48
C VAL A 42 6.57 -3.14 1.93
N ILE A 43 7.69 -3.02 2.64
CA ILE A 43 8.76 -2.08 2.26
C ILE A 43 9.47 -2.52 0.98
N LEU A 44 9.99 -3.76 0.96
CA LEU A 44 10.78 -4.25 -0.17
C LEU A 44 9.99 -4.25 -1.50
N PRO A 45 8.74 -4.75 -1.58
CA PRO A 45 7.98 -4.73 -2.84
C PRO A 45 7.70 -3.32 -3.36
N GLN A 46 7.55 -2.33 -2.49
CA GLN A 46 7.33 -0.95 -2.92
C GLN A 46 8.58 -0.33 -3.54
N HIS A 47 9.77 -0.63 -3.00
CA HIS A 47 11.03 -0.22 -3.63
C HIS A 47 11.28 -0.94 -4.96
N GLU A 48 10.97 -2.23 -5.05
CA GLU A 48 11.06 -2.98 -6.31
C GLU A 48 10.12 -2.39 -7.37
N ALA A 49 8.88 -2.07 -6.98
CA ALA A 49 7.93 -1.40 -7.86
C ALA A 49 8.43 -0.03 -8.33
N LEU A 50 9.10 0.74 -7.45
CA LEU A 50 9.69 2.02 -7.82
C LEU A 50 10.80 1.86 -8.85
N VAL A 51 11.68 0.86 -8.69
CA VAL A 51 12.74 0.58 -9.67
C VAL A 51 12.15 0.27 -11.05
N VAL A 52 11.09 -0.53 -11.10
CA VAL A 52 10.38 -0.84 -12.36
C VAL A 52 9.80 0.44 -12.98
N ALA A 53 9.06 1.23 -12.20
CA ALA A 53 8.41 2.45 -12.69
C ALA A 53 9.42 3.50 -13.18
N LEU A 54 10.58 3.62 -12.52
CA LEU A 54 11.67 4.50 -12.96
C LEU A 54 12.32 4.02 -14.27
N GLY A 55 12.47 2.70 -14.46
CA GLY A 55 12.94 2.13 -15.72
C GLY A 55 11.98 2.38 -16.90
N GLU A 56 10.67 2.29 -16.63
CA GLU A 56 9.62 2.63 -17.59
C GLU A 56 9.66 4.13 -17.95
N LEU A 57 9.83 5.00 -16.94
CA LEU A 57 9.98 6.44 -17.15
C LEU A 57 11.22 6.77 -18.00
N ASP A 58 12.38 6.20 -17.69
CA ASP A 58 13.60 6.39 -18.47
C ASP A 58 13.40 5.97 -19.94
N THR A 59 12.73 4.84 -20.17
CA THR A 59 12.39 4.37 -21.51
C THR A 59 11.46 5.34 -22.24
N ALA A 60 10.39 5.81 -21.59
CA ALA A 60 9.42 6.72 -22.18
C ALA A 60 10.04 8.10 -22.50
N VAL A 61 10.90 8.61 -21.61
CA VAL A 61 11.63 9.87 -21.83
C VAL A 61 12.58 9.71 -23.02
N LYS A 62 13.33 8.61 -23.11
CA LYS A 62 14.20 8.33 -24.28
C LYS A 62 13.40 8.31 -25.58
N GLN A 63 12.24 7.66 -25.60
CA GLN A 63 11.35 7.65 -26.76
C GLN A 63 10.88 9.06 -27.15
N PHE A 64 10.44 9.88 -26.18
CA PHE A 64 10.06 11.26 -26.43
C PHE A 64 11.22 12.11 -26.96
N THR A 65 12.44 11.95 -26.43
CA THR A 65 13.60 12.70 -26.91
C THR A 65 14.06 12.30 -28.31
N ALA A 66 13.83 11.04 -28.70
CA ALA A 66 14.19 10.53 -30.03
C ALA A 66 13.16 10.92 -31.11
N ASP A 67 11.87 10.97 -30.75
CA ASP A 67 10.77 11.35 -31.63
C ASP A 67 9.77 12.26 -30.89
N PRO A 68 10.02 13.58 -30.83
CA PRO A 68 9.19 14.50 -30.08
C PRO A 68 7.85 14.74 -30.77
N ASN A 69 6.77 14.18 -30.23
CA ASN A 69 5.42 14.38 -30.72
C ASN A 69 4.38 14.26 -29.58
N PRO A 70 3.09 14.59 -29.81
CA PRO A 70 2.09 14.56 -28.75
C PRO A 70 1.89 13.17 -28.11
N THR A 71 2.07 12.09 -28.88
CA THR A 71 1.91 10.71 -28.38
C THR A 71 3.06 10.35 -27.43
N THR A 72 4.30 10.57 -27.85
CA THR A 72 5.48 10.26 -27.04
C THR A 72 5.59 11.16 -25.81
N LEU A 73 5.14 12.42 -25.91
CA LEU A 73 5.00 13.30 -24.74
C LEU A 73 3.99 12.76 -23.73
N SER A 74 2.80 12.35 -24.19
CA SER A 74 1.75 11.79 -23.33
C SER A 74 2.22 10.51 -22.61
N GLN A 75 2.95 9.65 -23.31
CA GLN A 75 3.57 8.45 -22.73
C GLN A 75 4.58 8.79 -21.63
N ALA A 76 5.47 9.75 -21.87
CA ALA A 76 6.45 10.20 -20.87
C ALA A 76 5.76 10.83 -19.64
N GLN A 77 4.71 11.62 -19.84
CA GLN A 77 3.92 12.21 -18.75
C GLN A 77 3.20 11.14 -17.91
N ALA A 78 2.59 10.15 -18.56
CA ALA A 78 1.94 9.04 -17.88
C ALA A 78 2.94 8.21 -17.07
N ALA A 79 4.10 7.88 -17.66
CA ALA A 79 5.17 7.15 -16.97
C ALA A 79 5.71 7.96 -15.77
N TRP A 80 5.84 9.28 -15.91
CA TRP A 80 6.26 10.14 -14.81
C TRP A 80 5.25 10.13 -13.66
N GLN A 81 3.95 10.23 -13.98
CA GLN A 81 2.90 10.19 -12.97
C GLN A 81 2.93 8.86 -12.21
N THR A 82 3.07 7.74 -12.91
CA THR A 82 3.20 6.41 -12.29
C THR A 82 4.43 6.34 -11.39
N ALA A 83 5.61 6.74 -11.88
CA ALA A 83 6.83 6.73 -11.08
C ALA A 83 6.73 7.61 -9.83
N ASN A 84 6.14 8.81 -9.96
CA ASN A 84 5.95 9.72 -8.84
C ASN A 84 4.99 9.16 -7.78
N LEU A 85 3.89 8.54 -8.18
CA LEU A 85 2.97 7.89 -7.25
C LEU A 85 3.63 6.70 -6.54
N THR A 86 4.41 5.89 -7.26
CA THR A 86 5.14 4.77 -6.67
C THR A 86 6.23 5.25 -5.71
N TYR A 87 6.90 6.36 -6.01
CA TYR A 87 7.84 6.99 -5.09
C TYR A 87 7.15 7.42 -3.79
N LEU A 88 5.97 8.04 -3.88
CA LEU A 88 5.20 8.45 -2.70
C LEU A 88 4.86 7.27 -1.78
N HIS A 89 4.61 6.08 -2.33
CA HIS A 89 4.40 4.87 -1.51
C HIS A 89 5.64 4.50 -0.67
N THR A 90 6.86 4.80 -1.13
CA THR A 90 8.09 4.51 -0.36
C THR A 90 8.37 5.55 0.74
N THR A 91 7.83 6.76 0.64
CA THR A 91 8.14 7.88 1.56
C THR A 91 7.82 7.65 3.04
N PRO A 92 6.79 6.85 3.44
CA PRO A 92 6.55 6.56 4.85
C PRO A 92 7.68 5.76 5.51
N PHE A 93 8.53 5.09 4.73
CA PHE A 93 9.59 4.20 5.21
C PHE A 93 10.97 4.82 5.02
N ASN A 94 11.15 6.06 5.47
CA ASN A 94 12.43 6.75 5.40
C ASN A 94 13.38 6.33 6.54
N ILE A 95 13.87 5.10 6.49
CA ILE A 95 14.80 4.52 7.46
C ILE A 95 15.92 3.76 6.74
N GLY A 96 17.10 3.68 7.37
CA GLY A 96 18.23 2.90 6.86
C GLY A 96 18.89 3.54 5.62
N PRO A 97 19.30 2.74 4.61
CA PRO A 97 20.08 3.22 3.46
C PRO A 97 19.39 4.30 2.63
N VAL A 98 18.04 4.33 2.68
CA VAL A 98 17.26 5.44 2.14
C VAL A 98 17.71 6.66 2.92
N GLN A 99 17.36 6.79 4.20
CA GLN A 99 17.68 7.93 5.10
C GLN A 99 19.15 8.40 5.07
N ASP A 100 20.10 7.47 4.98
CA ASP A 100 21.54 7.80 4.99
C ASP A 100 22.03 8.40 3.66
N SER A 101 21.24 8.28 2.59
CA SER A 101 21.55 8.80 1.27
C SER A 101 21.04 10.24 1.07
N LEU A 102 21.62 10.98 0.13
CA LEU A 102 21.13 12.32 -0.26
C LEU A 102 19.83 12.27 -1.08
N LEU A 103 19.25 11.09 -1.30
CA LEU A 103 18.08 10.84 -2.15
C LEU A 103 16.75 11.38 -1.61
N HIS A 104 16.73 12.04 -0.44
CA HIS A 104 15.52 12.68 0.12
C HIS A 104 15.37 14.17 -0.21
N ASN A 105 16.35 14.78 -0.89
CA ASN A 105 16.35 16.23 -1.16
C ASN A 105 16.10 16.54 -2.63
#